data_AF-A0A950KU86-F1
#
_entry.id   AF-A0A950KU86-F1
#
_cell.length_a   1.000
_cell.length_b   1.000
_cell.length_c   1.000
_cell.angle_alpha   90.00
_cell.angle_beta   90.00
_cell.angle_gamma   90.00
#
_symmetry.space_group_name_H-M   'P 1'
#
loop_
_entity.id
_entity.type
_entity.pdbx_description
1 polymer ?
#
loop_
_entity_poly.entity_id
_entity_poly.type
_entity_poly.pdbx_seq_one_letter_code
_entity_poly.pdbx_strand_id
1 'polypeptide(L)'
;MPKSIINRKLLACGTCGWVHYAMTDDEKADLDGAIVRYQLNEHERIIYEAEFRQCLRCESPVTVFRQATEGDIARALGHIVTPVLI
;
A
#
# COMPACT_ATOMS: atom_id res chain seq x y z
N MET A 1 -18.74 -0.80 3.10
CA MET A 1 -17.59 -1.58 3.59
C MET A 1 -16.54 -1.60 2.48
N PRO A 2 -15.28 -1.24 2.73
CA PRO A 2 -14.26 -1.36 1.69
C PRO A 2 -14.19 -2.82 1.24
N LYS A 3 -14.22 -3.05 -0.07
CA LYS A 3 -14.13 -4.39 -0.68
C LYS A 3 -12.98 -5.15 -0.02
N SER A 4 -13.31 -6.35 0.46
CA SER A 4 -12.54 -7.06 1.47
C SER A 4 -11.04 -7.13 1.15
N ILE A 5 -10.23 -6.73 2.11
CA ILE A 5 -8.77 -6.95 2.16
C ILE A 5 -8.43 -8.46 2.01
N ILE A 6 -9.44 -9.32 2.17
CA ILE A 6 -9.39 -10.79 2.26
C ILE A 6 -8.78 -11.50 1.04
N ASN A 7 -8.61 -10.85 -0.12
CA ASN A 7 -7.96 -11.46 -1.30
C ASN A 7 -6.80 -10.62 -1.88
N ARG A 8 -6.28 -9.64 -1.14
CA ARG A 8 -5.17 -8.80 -1.64
C ARG A 8 -3.82 -9.44 -1.36
N LYS A 9 -2.88 -9.28 -2.31
CA LYS A 9 -1.49 -9.68 -2.13
C LYS A 9 -0.90 -8.88 -0.97
N LEU A 10 -0.39 -9.57 0.04
CA LEU A 10 0.24 -8.94 1.19
C LEU A 10 1.75 -8.89 0.99
N LEU A 11 2.34 -7.73 1.24
CA LEU A 11 3.78 -7.51 1.21
C LEU A 11 4.28 -7.15 2.59
N ALA A 12 5.45 -7.67 2.96
CA ALA A 12 6.19 -7.26 4.13
C ALA A 12 7.38 -6.39 3.73
N CYS A 13 7.58 -5.28 4.43
CA CYS A 13 8.79 -4.46 4.30
C CYS A 13 10.00 -5.26 4.80
N GLY A 14 11.03 -5.42 3.98
CA GLY A 14 12.27 -6.11 4.36
C GLY A 14 13.07 -5.42 5.47
N THR A 15 12.87 -4.11 5.68
CA THR A 15 13.58 -3.33 6.69
C THR A 15 12.93 -3.40 8.08
N CYS A 16 11.63 -3.08 8.17
CA CYS A 16 10.94 -2.96 9.47
C CYS A 16 9.93 -4.10 9.74
N GLY A 17 9.67 -4.96 8.76
CA GLY A 17 8.73 -6.07 8.88
C GLY A 17 7.26 -5.67 9.00
N TRP A 18 6.90 -4.42 8.64
CA TRP A 18 5.49 -4.01 8.55
C TRP A 18 4.82 -4.65 7.34
N VAL A 19 3.54 -4.99 7.49
CA VAL A 19 2.74 -5.61 6.43
C VAL A 19 1.86 -4.58 5.77
N HIS A 20 1.84 -4.63 4.45
CA HIS A 20 1.10 -3.77 3.55
C HIS A 20 0.23 -4.64 2.64
N TYR A 21 -0.90 -4.11 2.18
CA TYR A 21 -1.61 -4.72 1.06
C TYR A 21 -1.19 -4.01 -0.22
N ALA A 22 -0.85 -4.82 -1.22
CA ALA A 22 -0.62 -4.40 -2.59
C ALA A 22 -1.88 -3.74 -3.17
N MET A 23 -1.68 -2.66 -3.90
CA MET A 23 -2.69 -2.06 -4.77
C MET A 23 -2.08 -1.69 -6.10
N THR A 24 -2.87 -1.84 -7.17
CA THR A 24 -2.57 -1.15 -8.42
C THR A 24 -2.98 0.33 -8.34
N ASP A 25 -2.46 1.13 -9.26
CA ASP A 25 -2.84 2.55 -9.39
C ASP A 25 -4.37 2.69 -9.57
N ASP A 26 -4.99 1.82 -10.39
CA ASP A 26 -6.45 1.78 -10.60
C ASP A 26 -7.21 1.45 -9.31
N GLU A 27 -6.77 0.46 -8.54
CA GLU A 27 -7.41 0.11 -7.28
C GLU A 27 -7.31 1.26 -6.26
N LYS A 28 -6.24 2.06 -6.33
CA LYS A 28 -6.01 3.20 -5.42
C LYS A 28 -6.86 4.39 -5.80
N ALA A 29 -7.02 4.63 -7.10
CA ALA A 29 -7.97 5.61 -7.61
C ALA A 29 -9.41 5.29 -7.18
N ASP A 30 -9.79 4.01 -7.19
CA ASP A 30 -11.10 3.55 -6.73
C ASP A 30 -11.27 3.68 -5.20
N LEU A 31 -10.22 3.40 -4.42
CA LEU A 31 -10.26 3.48 -2.95
C LEU A 31 -10.29 4.93 -2.47
N ASP A 32 -9.41 5.75 -3.03
CA ASP A 32 -9.35 7.17 -2.76
C ASP A 32 -10.24 7.89 -3.77
N GLY A 33 -11.55 7.73 -3.63
CA GLY A 33 -12.54 8.58 -4.33
C GLY A 33 -12.32 10.09 -4.12
N ALA A 34 -11.40 10.47 -3.23
CA ALA A 34 -10.83 11.81 -3.09
C ALA A 34 -9.82 12.20 -4.19
N ILE A 35 -9.01 11.30 -4.76
CA ILE A 35 -8.15 11.58 -5.93
C ILE A 35 -8.98 12.13 -7.09
N VAL A 36 -10.15 11.53 -7.34
CA VAL A 36 -11.12 12.04 -8.32
C VAL A 36 -11.56 13.47 -8.00
N ARG A 37 -11.65 13.85 -6.72
CA ARG A 37 -12.02 15.21 -6.29
C ARG A 37 -10.89 16.22 -6.47
N TYR A 38 -9.64 15.80 -6.39
CA TYR A 38 -8.49 16.69 -6.50
C TYR A 38 -8.16 17.07 -7.95
N GLN A 39 -8.78 16.44 -8.95
CA GLN A 39 -8.55 16.69 -10.39
C GLN A 39 -7.05 16.81 -10.72
N LEU A 40 -6.23 15.93 -10.13
CA LEU A 40 -4.78 15.99 -10.27
C LEU A 40 -4.40 15.86 -11.74
N ASN A 41 -3.51 16.73 -12.20
CA ASN A 41 -2.87 16.56 -13.50
C ASN A 41 -1.86 15.40 -13.44
N GLU A 42 -1.35 14.97 -14.59
CA GLU A 42 -0.44 13.82 -14.69
C GLU A 42 0.78 13.92 -13.77
N HIS A 43 1.38 15.11 -13.66
CA HIS A 43 2.55 15.34 -12.84
C HIS A 43 2.25 15.27 -11.34
N GLU A 44 1.13 15.87 -10.91
CA GLU A 44 0.67 15.80 -9.52
C GLU A 44 0.31 14.38 -9.11
N ARG A 45 -0.30 13.62 -10.03
CA ARG A 45 -0.60 12.20 -9.82
C ARG A 45 0.68 11.39 -9.59
N ILE A 46 1.72 11.61 -10.41
CA ILE A 46 3.02 10.93 -10.26
C ILE A 46 3.63 11.21 -8.87
N ILE A 47 3.59 12.46 -8.41
CA ILE A 47 4.13 12.83 -7.09
C ILE A 47 3.32 12.15 -5.98
N TYR A 48 1.99 12.26 -6.06
CA TYR A 48 1.10 11.65 -5.08
C TYR A 48 1.28 10.13 -5.01
N GLU A 49 1.34 9.44 -6.15
CA GLU A 49 1.54 7.99 -6.21
C GLU A 49 2.91 7.57 -5.66
N ALA A 50 3.94 8.39 -5.84
CA ALA A 50 5.29 8.11 -5.32
C ALA A 50 5.30 7.97 -3.78
N GLU A 51 4.46 8.72 -3.06
CA GLU A 51 4.35 8.62 -1.59
C GLU A 51 3.81 7.26 -1.11
N PHE A 52 3.12 6.51 -1.99
CA PHE A 52 2.61 5.17 -1.71
C PHE A 52 3.53 4.05 -2.23
N ARG A 53 4.64 4.38 -2.89
CA ARG A 53 5.67 3.42 -3.35
C ARG A 53 6.80 3.24 -2.32
N GLN A 54 6.47 3.42 -1.05
CA GLN A 54 7.36 3.28 0.09
C GLN A 54 6.63 2.70 1.30
N CYS A 55 7.38 2.21 2.27
CA CYS A 55 6.84 1.74 3.53
C CYS A 55 6.31 2.93 4.33
N LEU A 56 4.98 3.03 4.49
CA LEU A 56 4.37 4.11 5.28
C LEU A 56 4.73 4.10 6.78
N ARG A 57 5.53 3.12 7.25
CA ARG A 57 6.07 3.07 8.62
C ARG A 57 7.51 3.55 8.74
N CYS A 58 8.36 3.27 7.74
CA CYS A 58 9.80 3.51 7.84
C CYS A 58 10.43 4.11 6.58
N GLU A 59 9.61 4.51 5.62
CA GLU A 59 9.98 5.18 4.36
C GLU A 59 10.93 4.37 3.46
N SER A 60 11.18 3.10 3.80
CA SER A 60 11.96 2.21 2.94
C SER A 60 11.26 2.02 1.58
N PRO A 61 12.00 2.03 0.46
CA PRO A 61 11.41 1.99 -0.88
C PRO A 61 10.71 0.66 -1.17
N VAL A 62 9.74 0.64 -2.09
CA VAL A 62 9.02 -0.59 -2.48
C VAL A 62 9.95 -1.71 -2.97
N THR A 63 11.15 -1.38 -3.45
CA THR A 63 12.16 -2.35 -3.90
C THR A 63 12.65 -3.31 -2.81
N VAL A 64 12.53 -2.95 -1.52
CA VAL A 64 12.92 -3.83 -0.41
C VAL A 64 11.76 -4.71 0.08
N PHE A 65 10.61 -4.65 -0.59
CA PHE A 65 9.42 -5.39 -0.18
C PHE A 65 9.51 -6.83 -0.67
N ARG A 66 8.95 -7.73 0.13
CA ARG A 66 8.81 -9.15 -0.20
C ARG A 66 7.38 -9.62 0.03
N GLN A 67 7.01 -10.77 -0.50
CA GLN A 67 5.73 -11.38 -0.12
C GLN A 67 5.71 -11.63 1.40
N ALA A 68 4.58 -11.29 2.03
CA ALA A 68 4.36 -11.55 3.44
C ALA A 68 4.23 -13.06 3.68
N THR A 69 4.89 -13.55 4.72
CA THR A 69 4.75 -14.93 5.18
C THR A 69 3.57 -15.04 6.15
N GLU A 70 3.12 -16.26 6.46
CA GLU A 70 2.10 -16.49 7.48
C GLU A 70 2.49 -15.88 8.85
N GLY A 71 3.78 -15.92 9.21
CA GLY A 71 4.29 -15.31 10.44
C GLY A 71 4.22 -13.78 10.44
N ASP A 72 4.45 -13.14 9.29
CA ASP A 72 4.29 -11.69 9.16
C ASP A 72 2.81 -11.29 9.27
N ILE A 73 1.93 -12.07 8.63
CA ILE A 73 0.48 -11.87 8.66
C ILE A 73 -0.05 -12.06 10.09
N ALA A 74 0.39 -13.10 10.79
CA ALA A 74 0.00 -13.38 12.17
C ALA A 74 0.45 -12.26 13.13
N ARG A 75 1.63 -11.66 12.90
CA ARG A 75 2.07 -10.47 13.64
C ARG A 75 1.30 -9.20 13.28
N ALA A 76 0.83 -9.10 12.05
CA ALA A 76 0.03 -7.96 11.59
C ALA A 76 -1.43 -8.03 12.03
N LEU A 77 -1.93 -9.20 12.47
CA LEU A 77 -3.24 -9.36 13.11
C LEU A 77 -3.27 -8.52 14.41
N GLY A 78 -3.85 -7.32 14.31
CA GLY A 78 -3.90 -6.32 15.39
C GLY A 78 -3.28 -4.96 15.04
N HIS A 79 -2.69 -4.81 13.86
CA HIS A 79 -2.13 -3.55 13.35
C HIS A 79 -2.85 -3.08 12.08
N ILE A 80 -2.78 -1.77 11.80
CA ILE A 80 -3.32 -1.19 10.57
C ILE A 80 -2.42 -1.60 9.39
N VAL A 81 -2.96 -2.46 8.52
CA VAL A 81 -2.34 -2.75 7.22
C VAL A 81 -2.51 -1.53 6.34
N THR A 82 -1.41 -1.00 5.83
CA THR A 82 -1.43 0.20 4.98
C THR A 82 -1.35 -0.16 3.49
N PRO A 83 -2.02 0.60 2.61
CA PRO A 83 -1.89 0.40 1.18
C PRO A 83 -0.48 0.78 0.71
N VAL A 84 0.05 0.02 -0.23
CA VAL A 84 1.21 0.42 -1.05
C VAL A 84 0.93 0.19 -2.52
N LEU A 85 1.37 1.13 -3.35
CA LEU A 85 1.32 1.01 -4.80
C LEU A 85 2.50 0.18 -5.29
N ILE A 86 2.24 -0.76 -6.20
CA ILE A 86 3.26 -1.62 -6.82
C ILE A 86 3.12 -1.61 -8.34
#